data_AF-N0BBG7-F1
#
_entry.id   AF-N0BBG7-F1
#
_cell.length_a   1.000
_cell.length_b   1.000
_cell.length_c   1.000
_cell.angle_alpha   90.00
_cell.angle_beta   90.00
_cell.angle_gamma   90.00
#
_symmetry.space_group_name_H-M   'P 1'
#
loop_
_entity.id
_entity.type
_entity.pdbx_description
1 polymer ?
#
loop_
_entity_poly.entity_id
_entity_poly.type
_entity_poly.pdbx_seq_one_letter_code
_entity_poly.pdbx_strand_id
1 'polypeptide(L)'
;MLSPCIGAILPRVSNGRLDLNETTDPIVFRPRRAGQHATPDTLGPESGRPTSFDRHELTAILDLYGRKVASGAWRDYAIDLLRDKAVFSVYRRASEYALYRIEKDLRLARKQGAYSVIAAGGLIMKRGHDLKRVLSVLEDRLDLVAP
;
A
#
# COMPACT_ATOMS: atom_id res chain seq x y z
N MET A 1 -32.89 57.67 23.56
CA MET A 1 -33.29 57.89 22.15
C MET A 1 -32.40 56.99 21.31
N LEU A 2 -32.82 55.95 20.59
CA LEU A 2 -34.11 55.43 20.13
C LEU A 2 -33.93 53.90 19.91
N SER A 3 -34.91 53.06 20.28
CA SER A 3 -35.21 51.77 19.62
C SER A 3 -35.88 52.04 18.25
N PRO A 4 -36.36 51.07 17.40
CA PRO A 4 -36.48 49.58 17.44
C PRO A 4 -36.07 48.92 16.07
N CYS A 5 -36.03 47.59 15.82
CA CYS A 5 -37.10 46.65 15.41
C CYS A 5 -36.38 45.36 14.88
N ILE A 6 -36.57 44.17 15.46
CA ILE A 6 -37.52 43.09 15.08
C ILE A 6 -37.14 42.25 13.83
N GLY A 7 -36.95 40.93 14.05
CA GLY A 7 -37.63 39.89 13.25
C GLY A 7 -36.77 38.82 12.57
N ALA A 8 -36.78 37.59 13.13
CA ALA A 8 -36.85 36.27 12.45
C ALA A 8 -36.15 35.19 13.32
N ILE A 9 -36.88 34.47 14.17
CA ILE A 9 -37.49 33.16 13.91
C ILE A 9 -36.44 32.05 13.65
N LEU A 10 -36.23 31.28 14.72
CA LEU A 10 -35.55 29.98 14.80
C LEU A 10 -36.32 28.91 13.98
N PRO A 11 -35.71 27.79 13.58
CA PRO A 11 -35.74 26.67 14.51
C PRO A 11 -34.47 25.80 14.54
N ARG A 12 -34.05 25.51 15.78
CA ARG A 12 -33.75 24.17 16.32
C ARG A 12 -32.75 23.30 15.55
N VAL A 13 -31.50 23.33 16.00
CA VAL A 13 -30.63 22.13 15.99
C VAL A 13 -30.64 21.51 17.38
N SER A 14 -31.23 20.31 17.43
CA SER A 14 -31.23 19.44 18.60
C SER A 14 -29.83 18.86 18.81
N ASN A 15 -29.30 19.07 20.01
CA ASN A 15 -28.83 18.04 20.93
C ASN A 15 -28.21 16.76 20.34
N GLY A 16 -26.95 16.53 20.71
CA GLY A 16 -26.59 15.21 21.22
C GLY A 16 -25.35 14.57 20.62
N ARG A 17 -24.39 14.35 21.52
CA ARG A 17 -23.58 13.13 21.63
C ARG A 17 -22.30 13.07 20.80
N LEU A 18 -21.23 13.51 21.46
CA LEU A 18 -19.90 12.99 21.25
C LEU A 18 -19.90 11.52 21.69
N ASP A 19 -19.84 10.60 20.74
CA ASP A 19 -19.53 9.19 20.98
C ASP A 19 -18.25 8.88 20.21
N LEU A 20 -17.18 8.70 20.99
CA LEU A 20 -15.92 8.12 20.56
C LEU A 20 -16.20 6.69 20.11
N ASN A 21 -16.18 6.43 18.81
CA ASN A 21 -15.90 5.09 18.33
C ASN A 21 -15.00 5.14 17.09
N GLU A 22 -13.72 4.87 17.34
CA GLU A 22 -12.70 4.44 16.41
C GLU A 22 -13.23 3.23 15.61
N THR A 23 -14.03 3.52 14.59
CA THR A 23 -14.54 2.52 13.66
C THR A 23 -13.55 2.46 12.53
N THR A 24 -12.72 1.43 12.55
CA THR A 24 -12.00 0.98 11.36
C THR A 24 -13.05 0.77 10.27
N ASP A 25 -13.12 1.67 9.29
CA ASP A 25 -13.95 1.45 8.12
C ASP A 25 -13.40 0.18 7.43
N PRO A 26 -14.18 -0.91 7.27
CA PRO A 26 -13.75 -1.97 6.39
C PRO A 26 -13.67 -1.40 4.98
N ILE A 27 -12.57 -1.66 4.27
CA ILE A 27 -12.41 -1.32 2.86
C ILE A 27 -13.53 -2.02 2.09
N VAL A 28 -14.62 -1.29 1.79
CA VAL A 28 -15.70 -1.78 0.95
C VAL A 28 -15.21 -1.74 -0.49
N PHE A 29 -14.84 -2.91 -1.02
CA PHE A 29 -14.59 -3.10 -2.44
C PHE A 29 -15.89 -2.82 -3.21
N ARG A 30 -16.06 -1.61 -3.74
CA ARG A 30 -17.10 -1.32 -4.73
C ARG A 30 -16.60 -1.80 -6.10
N PRO A 31 -17.17 -2.85 -6.70
CA PRO A 31 -16.89 -3.15 -8.09
C PRO A 31 -17.40 -1.97 -8.93
N ARG A 32 -16.48 -1.28 -9.60
CA ARG A 32 -16.82 -0.26 -10.59
C ARG A 32 -17.60 -0.97 -11.71
N ARG A 33 -18.90 -0.64 -11.83
CA ARG A 33 -19.77 -1.16 -12.90
C ARG A 33 -19.10 -0.95 -14.26
N ALA A 34 -19.02 -2.05 -15.00
CA ALA A 34 -18.62 -2.09 -16.40
C ALA A 34 -19.54 -1.19 -17.25
N GLY A 35 -18.94 -0.44 -18.17
CA GLY A 35 -19.67 0.30 -19.19
C GLY A 35 -18.93 1.55 -19.67
N GLN A 36 -17.87 1.37 -20.47
CA GLN A 36 -17.51 2.26 -21.57
C GLN A 36 -16.42 1.62 -22.42
N HIS A 37 -16.84 1.02 -23.54
CA HIS A 37 -15.99 0.63 -24.65
C HIS A 37 -15.57 1.94 -25.35
N ALA A 38 -14.38 2.44 -25.05
CA ALA A 38 -13.74 3.43 -25.91
C ALA A 38 -13.06 2.69 -27.07
N THR A 39 -13.37 3.12 -28.28
CA THR A 39 -12.81 2.65 -29.56
C THR A 39 -11.28 2.69 -29.59
N PRO A 40 -10.61 1.78 -30.32
CA PRO A 40 -9.16 1.76 -30.43
C PRO A 40 -8.69 2.77 -31.48
N ASP A 41 -8.12 3.89 -31.04
CA ASP A 41 -7.30 4.74 -31.90
C ASP A 41 -5.83 4.26 -31.88
N THR A 42 -5.29 4.24 -33.09
CA THR A 42 -4.09 3.53 -33.54
C THR A 42 -2.80 4.34 -33.31
N LEU A 43 -1.79 3.68 -32.73
CA LEU A 43 -0.33 3.91 -32.82
C LEU A 43 0.24 5.31 -32.45
N GLY A 44 0.66 5.43 -31.18
CA GLY A 44 1.80 6.25 -30.73
C GLY A 44 2.81 5.35 -29.99
N PRO A 45 4.11 5.70 -29.87
CA PRO A 45 5.12 4.80 -29.33
C PRO A 45 4.79 4.43 -27.88
N GLU A 46 4.45 3.16 -27.67
CA GLU A 46 4.56 2.35 -26.45
C GLU A 46 5.04 3.16 -25.22
N SER A 47 4.17 4.00 -24.66
CA SER A 47 4.54 4.97 -23.63
C SER A 47 4.66 4.26 -22.28
N GLY A 48 5.72 3.46 -22.15
CA GLY A 48 6.26 2.84 -20.95
C GLY A 48 5.23 2.47 -19.89
N ARG A 49 4.63 1.29 -20.02
CA ARG A 49 3.84 0.66 -18.95
C ARG A 49 4.57 0.78 -17.61
N PRO A 50 3.89 1.21 -16.53
CA PRO A 50 4.52 1.25 -15.22
C PRO A 50 5.00 -0.14 -14.84
N THR A 51 6.19 -0.20 -14.24
CA THR A 51 6.73 -1.43 -13.69
C THR A 51 5.83 -1.87 -12.54
N SER A 52 5.36 -3.11 -12.60
CA SER A 52 4.50 -3.69 -11.57
C SER A 52 4.98 -5.08 -11.15
N PHE A 53 4.47 -5.51 -10.00
CA PHE A 53 4.62 -6.87 -9.52
C PHE A 53 3.72 -7.81 -10.33
N ASP A 54 4.24 -8.98 -10.69
CA ASP A 54 3.42 -10.05 -11.27
C ASP A 54 2.47 -10.64 -10.21
N ARG A 55 1.44 -11.38 -10.63
CA ARG A 55 0.50 -12.02 -9.71
C ARG A 55 1.22 -12.89 -8.68
N HIS A 56 2.17 -13.71 -9.09
CA HIS A 56 2.89 -14.59 -8.16
C HIS A 56 3.75 -13.82 -7.16
N GLU A 57 4.29 -12.69 -7.59
CA GLU A 57 5.11 -11.81 -6.76
C GLU A 57 4.24 -11.10 -5.73
N LEU A 58 3.12 -10.53 -6.17
CA LEU A 58 2.17 -9.87 -5.31
C LEU A 58 1.60 -10.85 -4.28
N THR A 59 1.23 -12.06 -4.67
CA THR A 59 0.81 -13.11 -3.73
C THR A 59 1.89 -13.37 -2.67
N ALA A 60 3.15 -13.55 -3.05
CA ALA A 60 4.22 -13.80 -2.09
C ALA A 60 4.44 -12.63 -1.10
N ILE A 61 4.34 -11.38 -1.58
CA ILE A 61 4.45 -10.18 -0.74
C ILE A 61 3.26 -10.09 0.22
N LEU A 62 2.04 -10.32 -0.28
CA LEU A 62 0.83 -10.28 0.54
C LEU A 62 0.76 -11.42 1.56
N ASP A 63 1.26 -12.61 1.22
CA ASP A 63 1.36 -13.74 2.15
C ASP A 63 2.31 -13.40 3.32
N LEU A 64 3.46 -12.80 3.02
CA LEU A 64 4.39 -12.31 4.05
C LEU A 64 3.73 -11.22 4.90
N TYR A 65 3.05 -10.26 4.24
CA TYR A 65 2.35 -9.19 4.93
C TYR A 65 1.29 -9.73 5.90
N GLY A 66 0.46 -10.67 5.46
CA GLY A 66 -0.55 -11.31 6.30
C GLY A 66 0.05 -11.98 7.55
N ARG A 67 1.16 -12.71 7.40
CA ARG A 67 1.88 -13.31 8.55
C ARG A 67 2.38 -12.26 9.54
N LYS A 68 2.94 -11.14 9.04
CA LYS A 68 3.49 -10.07 9.89
C LYS A 68 2.41 -9.18 10.51
N VAL A 69 1.25 -9.04 9.87
CA VAL A 69 0.07 -8.43 10.48
C VAL A 69 -0.48 -9.32 11.59
N ALA A 70 -0.54 -10.64 11.38
CA ALA A 70 -0.96 -11.58 12.41
C ALA A 70 -0.03 -11.57 13.63
N SER A 71 1.27 -11.36 13.43
CA SER A 71 2.23 -11.16 14.54
C SER A 71 2.19 -9.76 15.16
N GLY A 72 1.36 -8.84 14.65
CA GLY A 72 1.26 -7.45 15.09
C GLY A 72 2.47 -6.58 14.73
N ALA A 73 3.40 -7.07 13.90
CA ALA A 73 4.61 -6.35 13.53
C ALA A 73 4.32 -5.25 12.48
N TRP A 74 3.41 -5.52 11.55
CA TRP A 74 3.05 -4.63 10.44
C TRP A 74 1.58 -4.19 10.56
N ARG A 75 1.27 -2.98 10.11
CA ARG A 75 -0.08 -2.41 10.21
C ARG A 75 -0.59 -1.75 8.93
N ASP A 76 0.32 -1.19 8.14
CA ASP A 76 -0.04 -0.47 6.92
C ASP A 76 1.00 -0.72 5.82
N TYR A 77 0.59 -0.51 4.57
CA TYR A 77 1.44 -0.67 3.40
C TYR A 77 1.08 0.33 2.30
N ALA A 78 2.07 0.71 1.49
CA ALA A 78 1.89 1.50 0.28
C ALA A 78 2.51 0.76 -0.91
N ILE A 79 1.88 0.89 -2.08
CA ILE A 79 2.38 0.33 -3.33
C ILE A 79 2.57 1.46 -4.32
N ASP A 80 3.82 1.74 -4.68
CA ASP A 80 4.17 2.73 -5.67
C ASP A 80 4.58 2.04 -6.97
N LEU A 81 3.79 2.23 -8.03
CA LEU A 81 4.08 1.70 -9.36
C LEU A 81 4.64 2.82 -10.23
N LEU A 82 5.97 2.91 -10.30
CA LEU A 82 6.67 3.90 -11.13
C LEU A 82 7.00 3.31 -12.51
N ARG A 83 7.48 4.17 -13.42
CA ARG A 83 7.88 3.77 -14.78
C ARG A 83 8.87 2.61 -14.78
N ASP A 84 9.97 2.76 -14.05
CA ASP A 84 11.10 1.80 -14.06
C ASP A 84 11.18 0.89 -12.83
N LYS A 85 10.39 1.21 -11.79
CA LYS A 85 10.42 0.48 -10.52
C LYS A 85 9.03 0.31 -9.90
N ALA A 86 8.82 -0.82 -9.25
CA ALA A 86 7.69 -1.01 -8.33
C ALA A 86 8.21 -1.05 -6.90
N VAL A 87 7.55 -0.38 -5.97
CA VAL A 87 7.94 -0.32 -4.57
C VAL A 87 6.77 -0.75 -3.71
N PHE A 88 7.02 -1.66 -2.77
CA PHE A 88 6.09 -2.02 -1.71
C PHE A 88 6.69 -1.57 -0.39
N SER A 89 6.11 -0.53 0.19
CA SER A 89 6.56 0.09 1.45
C SER A 89 5.69 -0.40 2.59
N VAL A 90 6.31 -0.76 3.71
CA VAL A 90 5.61 -1.30 4.88
C VAL A 90 5.82 -0.41 6.09
N TYR A 91 4.74 -0.19 6.85
CA TYR A 91 4.71 0.70 8.00
C TYR A 91 4.19 -0.01 9.26
N ARG A 92 4.81 0.30 10.40
CA ARG A 92 4.29 -0.12 11.72
C ARG A 92 3.19 0.79 12.25
N ARG A 93 3.22 2.07 11.89
CA ARG A 93 2.26 3.11 12.27
C ARG A 93 2.16 4.12 11.12
N ALA A 94 0.98 4.73 10.93
CA ALA A 94 0.70 5.64 9.82
C ALA A 94 1.58 6.92 9.80
N SER A 95 2.20 7.31 10.92
CA SER A 95 3.04 8.52 11.02
C SER A 95 4.53 8.22 11.22
N GLU A 96 4.97 6.99 10.96
CA GLU A 96 6.36 6.59 11.17
C GLU A 96 7.06 6.22 9.86
N TYR A 97 8.40 6.23 9.87
CA TYR A 97 9.21 5.79 8.75
C TYR A 97 8.87 4.35 8.34
N ALA A 98 8.89 4.11 7.01
CA ALA A 98 8.73 2.78 6.46
C ALA A 98 9.79 1.83 7.05
N LEU A 99 9.32 0.75 7.69
CA LEU A 99 10.17 -0.27 8.28
C LEU A 99 11.00 -0.97 7.21
N TYR A 100 10.33 -1.34 6.12
CA TYR A 100 10.92 -2.08 5.02
C TYR A 100 10.32 -1.61 3.70
N ARG A 101 11.14 -1.66 2.66
CA ARG A 101 10.76 -1.38 1.27
C ARG A 101 11.23 -2.53 0.40
N ILE A 102 10.30 -3.15 -0.31
CA ILE A 102 10.58 -4.17 -1.31
C ILE A 102 10.50 -3.49 -2.67
N GLU A 103 11.63 -3.40 -3.36
CA GLU A 103 11.73 -2.75 -4.66
C GLU A 103 11.93 -3.78 -5.77
N LYS A 104 11.24 -3.59 -6.89
CA LYS A 104 11.46 -4.27 -8.16
C LYS A 104 11.97 -3.26 -9.18
N ASP A 105 13.20 -3.43 -9.66
CA ASP A 105 13.83 -2.56 -10.66
C ASP A 105 14.12 -3.35 -11.95
N LEU A 106 13.47 -2.97 -13.06
CA LEU A 106 13.64 -3.66 -14.35
C LEU A 106 15.00 -3.37 -15.00
N ARG A 107 15.65 -2.25 -14.66
CA ARG A 107 16.96 -1.87 -15.21
C ARG A 107 18.06 -2.71 -14.60
N LEU A 108 17.92 -3.09 -13.32
CA LEU A 108 18.86 -3.95 -12.60
C LEU A 108 18.58 -5.45 -12.75
N ALA A 109 17.40 -5.82 -13.28
CA ALA A 109 16.98 -7.21 -13.50
C ALA A 109 18.02 -8.04 -14.28
N ARG A 110 18.71 -7.44 -15.25
CA ARG A 110 19.73 -8.12 -16.09
C ARG A 110 21.14 -8.09 -15.50
N LYS A 111 21.39 -7.37 -14.40
CA LYS A 111 22.74 -7.17 -13.83
C LYS A 111 22.89 -7.76 -12.44
N GLN A 112 22.15 -7.22 -11.46
CA GLN A 112 22.37 -7.49 -10.03
C GLN A 112 21.16 -8.15 -9.36
N GLY A 113 20.06 -8.32 -10.08
CA GLY A 113 18.79 -8.81 -9.54
C GLY A 113 17.70 -7.76 -9.65
N ALA A 114 16.49 -8.21 -10.00
CA ALA A 114 15.33 -7.33 -10.12
C ALA A 114 14.82 -6.88 -8.75
N TYR A 115 15.07 -7.64 -7.69
CA TYR A 115 14.44 -7.42 -6.38
C TYR A 115 15.45 -6.99 -5.32
N SER A 116 15.06 -6.04 -4.47
CA SER A 116 15.80 -5.69 -3.27
C SER A 116 14.89 -5.37 -2.10
N VAL A 117 15.36 -5.70 -0.89
CA VAL A 117 14.74 -5.29 0.38
C VAL A 117 15.62 -4.25 1.03
N ILE A 118 15.01 -3.15 1.43
CA ILE A 118 15.66 -1.99 2.05
C ILE A 118 15.03 -1.76 3.42
N ALA A 119 15.85 -1.61 4.45
CA ALA A 119 15.42 -1.30 5.82
C ALA A 119 15.14 0.21 6.02
N ALA A 120 14.53 0.53 7.15
CA ALA A 120 14.46 1.89 7.68
C ALA A 120 15.89 2.49 7.73
N GLY A 121 16.11 3.61 7.03
CA GLY A 121 17.44 4.23 6.89
C GLY A 121 18.16 3.95 5.57
N GLY A 122 17.58 3.15 4.67
CA GLY A 122 18.15 2.95 3.32
C GLY A 122 19.19 1.83 3.19
N LEU A 123 19.41 1.07 4.27
CA LEU A 123 20.28 -0.11 4.23
C LEU A 123 19.65 -1.21 3.37
N ILE A 124 20.35 -1.66 2.33
CA ILE A 124 19.93 -2.80 1.51
C ILE A 124 20.20 -4.09 2.29
N MET A 125 19.15 -4.76 2.75
CA MET A 125 19.26 -6.02 3.50
C MET A 125 19.59 -7.19 2.58
N LYS A 126 18.97 -7.22 1.40
CA LYS A 126 19.20 -8.27 0.40
C LYS A 126 18.82 -7.80 -0.99
N ARG A 127 19.51 -8.34 -1.99
CA ARG A 127 19.22 -8.15 -3.41
C ARG A 127 19.37 -9.48 -4.16
N GLY A 128 18.54 -9.71 -5.18
CA GLY A 128 18.60 -10.92 -5.98
C GLY A 128 17.58 -10.98 -7.13
N HIS A 129 17.66 -12.05 -7.92
CA HIS A 129 16.74 -12.32 -9.03
C HIS A 129 15.44 -13.00 -8.58
N ASP A 130 15.46 -13.69 -7.43
CA ASP A 130 14.32 -14.39 -6.89
C ASP A 130 13.71 -13.61 -5.72
N LEU A 131 12.43 -13.26 -5.86
CA LEU A 131 11.71 -12.47 -4.85
C LEU A 131 11.59 -13.24 -3.53
N LYS A 132 11.23 -14.53 -3.56
CA LYS A 132 11.03 -15.32 -2.33
C LYS A 132 12.29 -15.35 -1.48
N ARG A 133 13.45 -15.61 -2.10
CA ARG A 133 14.75 -15.61 -1.42
C ARG A 133 15.09 -14.24 -0.84
N VAL A 134 14.70 -13.16 -1.51
CA VAL A 134 14.87 -11.79 -1.01
C VAL A 134 13.93 -11.53 0.18
N LEU A 135 12.68 -11.97 0.13
CA LEU A 135 11.69 -11.85 1.20
C LEU A 135 12.06 -12.65 2.47
N SER A 136 12.78 -13.77 2.34
CA SER A 136 13.19 -14.59 3.49
C SER A 136 14.07 -13.87 4.53
N VAL A 137 14.60 -12.67 4.25
CA VAL A 137 15.30 -11.87 5.29
C VAL A 137 14.33 -11.13 6.22
N LEU A 138 13.10 -10.95 5.78
CA LEU A 138 12.04 -10.33 6.56
C LEU A 138 11.23 -11.37 7.31
N GLU A 139 11.29 -12.63 6.89
CA GLU A 139 10.71 -13.74 7.64
C GLU A 139 11.51 -13.93 8.93
N ASP A 140 10.81 -13.89 10.07
CA ASP A 140 11.40 -14.43 11.30
C ASP A 140 11.69 -15.90 11.01
N ARG A 141 12.88 -16.39 11.39
CA ARG A 141 13.20 -17.81 11.29
C ARG A 141 12.14 -18.58 12.07
N LEU A 142 11.10 -19.04 11.38
CA LEU A 142 10.38 -20.22 11.78
C LEU A 142 11.41 -21.34 11.66
N ASP A 143 11.94 -21.75 12.81
CA ASP A 143 12.58 -23.05 12.96
C ASP A 143 11.63 -24.05 12.30
N LEU A 144 12.00 -24.50 11.11
CA LEU A 144 11.37 -25.61 10.45
C LEU A 144 11.59 -26.78 11.39
N VAL A 145 10.58 -27.11 12.21
CA VAL A 145 10.58 -28.36 12.95
C VAL A 145 10.67 -29.47 11.90
N ALA A 146 11.84 -30.09 11.84
CA ALA A 146 12.08 -31.24 10.99
C ALA A 146 11.18 -32.40 11.47
N PRO A 147 10.71 -33.26 10.55
CA PRO A 147 9.78 -34.35 10.86
C PRO A 147 10.38 -35.43 11.76
#